data_AF-S7QGT2-F1
#
_entry.id   AF-S7QGT2-F1
#
_cell.length_a   1.000
_cell.length_b   1.000
_cell.length_c   1.000
_cell.angle_alpha   90.00
_cell.angle_beta   90.00
_cell.angle_gamma   90.00
#
_symmetry.space_group_name_H-M   'P 1'
#
loop_
_entity.id
_entity.type
_entity.pdbx_description
1 polymer ?
#
loop_
_entity_poly.entity_id
_entity_poly.type
_entity_poly.pdbx_seq_one_letter_code
_entity_poly.pdbx_strand_id
1 'polypeptide(L)'
;MRARHDSAVCSLLTGGFDLDIKGWGGEDVHLYRKYLHSNLIVVRTPVRGLFHLWHEKRCVDELTPEQYKMCMQSKAMNEASHGQLGMLVFRHEIEAHLRKQKQKSSSKKT
;
A
#
# COMPACT_ATOMS: atom_id res chain seq x y z
N MET A 1 -25.99 3.02 23.30
CA MET A 1 -25.31 3.94 22.35
C MET A 1 -25.73 3.57 20.94
N ARG A 2 -26.49 4.45 20.25
CA ARG A 2 -27.01 4.20 18.90
C ARG A 2 -25.91 4.52 17.89
N ALA A 3 -25.37 3.51 17.22
CA ALA A 3 -24.32 3.64 16.19
C ALA A 3 -24.82 3.17 14.82
N ARG A 4 -26.00 3.65 14.41
CA ARG A 4 -26.57 3.36 13.09
C ARG A 4 -27.26 4.61 12.57
N HIS A 5 -26.48 5.55 12.02
CA HIS A 5 -26.88 6.57 11.01
C HIS A 5 -25.79 7.63 10.67
N ASP A 6 -24.56 7.56 11.20
CA ASP A 6 -23.65 8.73 11.16
C ASP A 6 -22.70 8.87 9.96
N SER A 7 -22.45 7.82 9.17
CA SER A 7 -21.39 7.92 8.15
C SER A 7 -21.74 8.89 7.01
N ALA A 8 -23.03 9.03 6.66
CA ALA A 8 -23.49 10.00 5.67
C ALA A 8 -23.51 11.45 6.21
N VAL A 9 -23.72 11.62 7.51
CA VAL A 9 -23.77 12.92 8.18
C VAL A 9 -22.36 13.54 8.27
N CYS A 10 -21.34 12.73 8.58
CA CYS A 10 -19.95 13.19 8.62
C CYS A 10 -19.46 13.76 7.28
N SER A 11 -19.78 13.12 6.16
CA SER A 11 -19.35 13.60 4.84
C SER A 11 -19.98 14.95 4.47
N LEU A 12 -21.23 15.21 4.83
CA LEU A 12 -21.90 16.49 4.55
C LEU A 12 -21.29 17.66 5.33
N LEU A 13 -20.86 17.43 6.57
CA LEU A 13 -20.25 18.47 7.41
C LEU A 13 -18.87 18.92 6.93
N THR A 14 -18.12 18.06 6.23
CA THR A 14 -16.77 18.36 5.75
C THR A 14 -16.69 18.65 4.25
N GLY A 15 -17.84 18.78 3.59
CA GLY A 15 -17.91 18.97 2.13
C GLY A 15 -17.54 17.73 1.31
N GLY A 16 -17.49 16.55 1.94
CA GLY A 16 -17.40 15.25 1.29
C GLY A 16 -16.11 15.00 0.49
N PHE A 17 -16.19 14.03 -0.42
CA PHE A 17 -15.13 13.76 -1.37
C PHE A 17 -15.00 14.89 -2.40
N ASP A 18 -13.78 15.11 -2.86
CA ASP A 18 -13.52 15.95 -4.03
C ASP A 18 -13.86 15.14 -5.30
N LEU A 19 -14.89 15.59 -6.02
CA LEU A 19 -15.41 14.89 -7.20
C LEU A 19 -14.61 15.21 -8.48
N ASP A 20 -13.68 16.17 -8.40
CA ASP A 20 -12.80 16.54 -9.50
C ASP A 20 -11.58 15.63 -9.60
N ILE A 21 -11.29 14.85 -8.54
CA ILE A 21 -10.26 13.80 -8.59
C ILE A 21 -10.68 12.73 -9.60
N LYS A 22 -9.90 12.60 -10.67
CA LYS A 22 -10.00 11.52 -11.66
C LYS A 22 -8.75 10.65 -11.58
N GLY A 23 -8.88 9.34 -11.81
CA GLY A 23 -7.75 8.41 -11.78
C GLY A 23 -7.54 7.74 -10.43
N TRP A 24 -6.28 7.47 -10.07
CA TRP A 24 -5.92 6.65 -8.90
C TRP A 24 -5.46 7.49 -7.70
N GLY A 25 -6.18 7.37 -6.59
CA GLY A 25 -5.73 7.75 -5.26
C GLY A 25 -5.85 9.24 -4.92
N GLY A 26 -5.70 9.53 -3.63
CA GLY A 26 -5.72 10.88 -3.06
C GLY A 26 -7.08 11.26 -2.49
N GLU A 27 -8.17 10.61 -2.91
CA GLU A 27 -9.53 10.91 -2.45
C GLU A 27 -9.70 10.60 -0.95
N ASP A 28 -9.16 9.47 -0.51
CA ASP A 28 -9.18 9.01 0.87
C ASP A 28 -8.29 9.89 1.77
N VAL A 29 -7.10 10.26 1.29
CA VAL A 29 -6.17 11.16 1.98
C VAL A 29 -6.78 12.55 2.13
N HIS A 30 -7.38 13.10 1.08
CA HIS A 30 -8.00 14.42 1.11
C HIS A 30 -9.20 14.44 2.05
N LEU A 31 -10.06 13.42 1.99
CA LEU A 31 -11.18 13.30 2.92
C LEU A 31 -10.70 13.16 4.37
N TYR A 32 -9.67 12.34 4.62
CA TYR A 32 -9.10 12.16 5.95
C TYR A 32 -8.53 13.48 6.51
N ARG A 33 -7.83 14.26 5.67
CA ARG A 33 -7.36 15.60 6.06
C ARG A 33 -8.51 16.55 6.37
N LYS A 34 -9.62 16.51 5.62
CA LYS A 34 -10.82 17.30 5.95
C LYS A 34 -11.38 16.93 7.33
N TYR A 35 -11.41 15.65 7.68
CA TYR A 35 -11.83 15.21 9.01
C TYR A 35 -10.91 15.70 10.12
N LEU A 36 -9.59 15.63 9.92
CA LEU A 36 -8.62 16.11 10.92
C LEU A 36 -8.71 17.60 11.22
N HIS A 37 -9.15 18.42 10.26
CA HIS A 37 -9.33 19.86 10.43
C HIS A 37 -10.75 20.26 10.88
N SER A 38 -11.62 19.28 11.14
CA SER A 38 -12.99 19.50 11.61
C SER A 38 -13.13 19.20 13.11
N ASN A 39 -14.31 19.43 13.67
CA ASN A 39 -14.62 19.05 15.06
C ASN A 39 -15.02 17.57 15.22
N LEU A 40 -14.71 16.72 14.22
CA LEU A 40 -15.01 15.30 14.22
C LEU A 40 -13.85 14.50 14.82
N ILE A 41 -14.18 13.40 15.50
CA ILE A 41 -13.21 12.45 16.03
C ILE A 41 -13.05 11.30 15.04
N VAL A 42 -11.81 11.05 14.62
CA VAL A 42 -11.47 9.87 13.80
C VAL A 42 -11.20 8.68 14.73
N VAL A 43 -12.01 7.62 14.61
CA VAL A 43 -11.81 6.36 15.34
C VAL A 43 -11.36 5.27 14.38
N ARG A 44 -10.35 4.47 14.78
CA ARG A 44 -9.90 3.27 14.06
C ARG A 44 -10.19 2.04 14.91
N THR A 45 -10.87 1.04 14.34
CA THR A 45 -11.16 -0.22 15.03
C THR A 45 -10.81 -1.41 14.12
N PRO A 46 -10.11 -2.43 14.61
CA PRO A 46 -9.95 -3.68 13.87
C PRO A 46 -11.30 -4.39 13.77
N VAL A 47 -11.62 -4.95 12.61
CA VAL A 47 -12.86 -5.69 12.37
C VAL A 47 -12.51 -7.11 11.94
N ARG A 48 -12.90 -8.10 12.75
CA ARG A 48 -12.70 -9.54 12.46
C ARG A 48 -13.58 -9.95 11.29
N GLY A 49 -13.06 -9.86 10.07
CA GLY A 49 -13.80 -10.15 8.84
C GLY A 49 -13.69 -9.07 7.78
N LEU A 50 -13.14 -7.90 8.12
CA LEU A 50 -12.75 -6.93 7.10
C LEU A 50 -11.39 -7.32 6.55
N PHE A 51 -11.39 -8.03 5.43
CA PHE A 51 -10.20 -8.34 4.66
C PHE A 51 -10.39 -7.89 3.21
N HIS A 52 -9.31 -7.46 2.58
CA HIS A 52 -9.28 -7.21 1.16
C HIS A 52 -8.87 -8.50 0.48
N LEU A 53 -9.78 -9.13 -0.27
CA LEU A 53 -9.42 -10.25 -1.12
C LEU A 53 -8.40 -9.76 -2.15
N TRP A 54 -7.24 -10.41 -2.20
CA TRP A 54 -6.19 -10.03 -3.13
C TRP A 54 -6.68 -10.08 -4.58
N HIS A 55 -6.30 -9.07 -5.34
CA HIS A 55 -6.46 -9.03 -6.79
C HIS A 55 -5.27 -8.30 -7.40
N GLU A 56 -4.96 -8.62 -8.66
CA GLU A 56 -3.91 -7.92 -9.38
C GLU A 56 -4.20 -6.40 -9.40
N LYS A 57 -3.18 -5.61 -9.07
CA LYS A 57 -3.24 -4.16 -9.17
C LYS A 57 -2.60 -3.70 -10.48
N ARG A 58 -3.38 -3.03 -11.34
CA ARG A 58 -2.93 -2.47 -12.60
C ARG A 58 -2.79 -0.96 -12.49
N CYS A 59 -1.59 -0.45 -12.73
CA CYS A 59 -1.31 0.98 -12.79
C CYS A 59 -1.24 1.36 -14.26
N VAL A 60 -2.21 2.14 -14.74
CA VAL A 60 -2.36 2.51 -16.15
C VAL A 60 -1.50 3.72 -16.50
N ASP A 61 -1.07 3.82 -17.76
CA ASP A 61 -0.11 4.83 -18.21
C ASP A 61 -0.73 6.23 -18.35
N GLU A 62 -2.07 6.32 -18.42
CA GLU A 62 -2.80 7.60 -18.48
C GLU A 62 -2.87 8.32 -17.12
N LEU A 63 -2.39 7.69 -16.04
CA LEU A 63 -2.31 8.34 -14.73
C LEU A 63 -1.33 9.51 -14.76
N THR A 64 -1.63 10.55 -13.99
CA THR A 64 -0.63 11.59 -13.72
C THR A 64 0.61 10.98 -13.06
N PRO A 65 1.82 11.55 -13.23
CA PRO A 65 3.04 10.99 -12.64
C PRO A 65 2.95 10.75 -11.12
N GLU A 66 2.24 11.62 -10.41
CA GLU A 66 2.01 11.49 -8.97
C GLU A 66 1.08 10.31 -8.63
N GLN A 67 -0.04 10.18 -9.35
CA GLN A 67 -0.97 9.05 -9.16
C GLN A 67 -0.35 7.72 -9.56
N TYR A 68 0.44 7.69 -10.63
CA TYR A 68 1.18 6.49 -11.04
C TYR A 68 2.14 6.04 -9.95
N LYS A 69 2.91 6.98 -9.38
CA LYS A 69 3.81 6.71 -8.25
C LYS A 69 3.04 6.17 -7.03
N MET A 70 1.92 6.78 -6.67
CA MET A 70 1.06 6.29 -5.58
C MET A 70 0.52 4.87 -5.86
N CYS A 71 0.11 4.61 -7.10
CA CYS A 71 -0.36 3.30 -7.53
C CYS A 71 0.73 2.24 -7.35
N MET A 72 1.94 2.51 -7.86
CA MET A 72 3.08 1.59 -7.79
C MET A 72 3.53 1.34 -6.35
N GLN A 73 3.55 2.37 -5.50
CA GLN A 73 3.87 2.23 -4.08
C GLN A 73 2.85 1.34 -3.36
N SER A 74 1.56 1.59 -3.55
CA SER A 74 0.51 0.78 -2.94
C SER A 74 0.48 -0.66 -3.50
N LYS A 75 0.87 -0.85 -4.76
CA LYS A 75 1.08 -2.19 -5.35
C LYS A 75 2.20 -2.91 -4.61
N ALA A 76 3.39 -2.33 -4.55
CA ALA A 76 4.57 -2.94 -3.93
C ALA A 76 4.34 -3.41 -2.48
N MET A 77 3.55 -2.67 -1.70
CA MET A 77 3.21 -3.01 -0.31
C MET A 77 2.45 -4.34 -0.15
N ASN A 78 1.78 -4.81 -1.21
CA ASN A 78 0.94 -6.01 -1.17
C ASN A 78 1.46 -7.15 -2.06
N GLU A 79 2.59 -6.97 -2.77
CA GLU A 79 3.11 -7.99 -3.68
C GLU A 79 3.92 -9.08 -2.98
N ALA A 80 4.69 -8.74 -1.94
CA ALA A 80 5.48 -9.72 -1.22
C ALA A 80 5.89 -9.22 0.18
N SER A 81 6.31 -10.15 1.03
CA SER A 81 6.95 -9.79 2.31
C SER A 81 8.28 -9.07 2.10
N HIS A 82 8.74 -8.34 3.12
CA HIS A 82 10.06 -7.70 3.11
C HIS A 82 11.19 -8.68 2.79
N GLY A 83 11.12 -9.92 3.31
CA GLY A 83 12.11 -10.95 3.01
C GLY A 83 12.10 -11.36 1.54
N GLN A 84 10.93 -11.60 0.96
CA GLN A 84 10.79 -11.94 -0.46
C GLN A 84 11.23 -10.79 -1.38
N LEU A 85 10.87 -9.55 -1.07
CA LEU A 85 11.35 -8.37 -1.80
C LEU A 85 12.87 -8.24 -1.69
N GLY A 86 13.44 -8.45 -0.51
CA GLY A 86 14.89 -8.46 -0.31
C GLY A 86 15.59 -9.52 -1.16
N MET A 87 15.03 -10.72 -1.27
CA MET A 87 15.57 -11.78 -2.14
C MET A 87 15.57 -11.40 -3.62
N LEU A 88 14.59 -10.62 -4.07
CA LEU A 88 14.52 -10.11 -5.45
C LEU A 88 15.53 -8.97 -5.68
N VAL A 89 15.57 -7.99 -4.79
CA VAL A 89 16.44 -6.81 -4.90
C VAL A 89 17.93 -7.20 -4.80
N PHE A 90 18.28 -8.04 -3.83
CA PHE A 90 19.67 -8.44 -3.59
C PHE A 90 20.05 -9.76 -4.27
N ARG A 91 19.28 -10.18 -5.28
CA ARG A 91 19.46 -11.47 -5.96
C ARG A 91 20.90 -11.68 -6.43
N HIS A 92 21.51 -10.69 -7.06
CA HIS A 92 22.87 -10.79 -7.58
C HIS A 92 23.93 -10.95 -6.47
N GLU A 93 23.76 -10.26 -5.35
CA GLU A 93 24.66 -10.36 -4.20
C GLU A 93 24.58 -11.74 -3.55
N ILE A 94 23.35 -12.23 -3.38
CA ILE A 94 23.05 -13.58 -2.86
C ILE A 94 23.69 -14.65 -3.77
N GLU A 95 23.48 -14.55 -5.08
CA GLU A 95 24.08 -15.47 -6.05
C GLU A 95 25.62 -15.43 -6.03
N ALA A 96 26.21 -14.24 -5.95
CA ALA A 96 27.65 -14.08 -5.85
C ALA A 96 28.22 -14.71 -4.57
N HIS A 97 27.52 -14.56 -3.44
CA HIS A 97 27.89 -15.20 -2.17
C HIS A 97 27.86 -16.73 -2.29
N LEU A 98 26.79 -17.29 -2.85
CA LEU A 98 26.63 -18.74 -3.04
C LEU A 98 27.70 -19.34 -3.95
N ARG A 99 28.09 -18.63 -5.03
CA ARG A 99 29.19 -19.06 -5.91
C ARG A 99 30.52 -19.15 -5.17
N LYS A 100 30.86 -18.14 -4.37
CA LYS A 100 32.09 -18.12 -3.55
C LYS A 100 32.10 -19.25 -2.53
N GLN A 101 30.97 -19.57 -1.91
CA GLN A 101 30.88 -20.70 -0.97
C GLN A 101 31.13 -22.05 -1.66
N LYS A 102 30.53 -22.28 -2.83
CA LYS A 102 30.73 -23.52 -3.60
C LYS A 102 32.20 -23.74 -3.94
N GLN A 103 32.88 -22.70 -4.44
CA GLN A 103 34.32 -22.76 -4.74
C GLN A 103 35.16 -23.14 -3.52
N LYS A 104 34.90 -22.52 -2.36
CA LYS A 104 35.60 -22.84 -1.11
C LYS A 104 35.37 -24.29 -0.66
N SER A 105 34.14 -24.80 -0.80
CA SER A 105 33.81 -26.18 -0.44
C SER A 105 34.49 -27.22 -1.34
N SER A 106 34.73 -26.88 -2.62
CA SER A 106 35.42 -27.74 -3.58
C SER A 106 36.91 -27.84 -3.31
N SER A 107 37.58 -26.73 -2.97
CA SER A 107 39.02 -26.73 -2.64
C SER A 107 39.36 -27.40 -1.30
N LYS A 108 38.38 -27.63 -0.42
CA LYS A 108 38.58 -28.27 0.88
C LYS A 108 38.35 -29.79 0.85
N LYS A 109 37.89 -30.32 -0.28
CA LYS A 109 37.65 -31.75 -0.52
C LYS A 109 38.79 -32.44 -1.29
N THR A 110 39.81 -31.68 -1.68
CA THR A 110 41.07 -32.16 -2.28
C THR A 110 42.16 -32.04 -1.23
#